data_AF-A0A7V3K433-F1
#
_entry.id   AF-A0A7V3K433-F1
#
_cell.length_a   1.000
_cell.length_b   1.000
_cell.length_c   1.000
_cell.angle_alpha   90.00
_cell.angle_beta   90.00
_cell.angle_gamma   90.00
#
_symmetry.space_group_name_H-M   'P 1'
#
loop_
_entity.id
_entity.type
_entity.pdbx_description
1 polymer ?
#
loop_
_entity_poly.entity_id
_entity_poly.type
_entity_poly.pdbx_seq_one_letter_code
_entity_poly.pdbx_strand_id
1 'polypeptide(L)'
;MYPKNEIMFPHKSVPALRHMRGPEWQALVERVAALPETHEDSLAFCLMMIRVCECLNCDLGSYKASLGCNTCARRAAGSSKATDEMLLAEFERAREDVRRYLTEGILCIPSEEELPMREEEEEYYLLDEAEG
;
A
#
# COMPACT_ATOMS: atom_id res chain seq x y z
N MET A 1 10.88 -0.32 28.11
CA MET A 1 10.28 -1.20 27.08
C MET A 1 10.23 -0.40 25.79
N TYR A 2 11.08 -0.72 24.81
CA TYR A 2 11.07 0.01 23.53
C TYR A 2 9.73 -0.25 22.82
N PRO A 3 9.08 0.77 22.25
CA PRO A 3 7.87 0.55 21.47
C PRO A 3 8.23 -0.39 20.30
N LYS A 4 7.42 -1.44 20.12
CA LYS A 4 7.52 -2.31 18.94
C LYS A 4 7.05 -1.50 17.74
N ASN A 5 7.99 -0.86 17.07
CA ASN A 5 7.73 -0.15 15.82
C ASN A 5 7.71 -1.18 14.70
N GLU A 6 6.61 -1.25 13.97
CA GLU A 6 6.51 -2.06 12.76
C GLU A 6 7.14 -1.25 11.62
N ILE A 7 8.05 -1.87 10.87
CA ILE A 7 8.77 -1.23 9.76
C ILE A 7 7.83 -1.08 8.54
N MET A 8 6.94 -2.05 8.35
CA MET A 8 5.98 -2.09 7.25
C MET A 8 4.55 -2.21 7.78
N PHE A 9 3.56 -1.96 6.92
CA PHE A 9 2.15 -2.10 7.28
C PHE A 9 1.88 -3.51 7.86
N PRO A 10 1.40 -3.61 9.11
CA PRO A 10 1.21 -4.90 9.76
C PRO A 10 -0.25 -5.36 9.64
N HIS A 11 -0.47 -6.68 9.52
CA HIS A 11 -1.83 -7.27 9.40
C HIS A 11 -2.79 -6.86 10.53
N LYS A 12 -2.28 -6.71 11.76
CA LYS A 12 -3.08 -6.25 12.91
C LYS A 12 -3.72 -4.86 12.73
N SER A 13 -3.27 -4.07 11.77
CA SER A 13 -3.83 -2.74 11.45
C SER A 13 -5.03 -2.81 10.49
N VAL A 14 -5.26 -3.94 9.82
CA VAL A 14 -6.36 -4.10 8.85
C VAL A 14 -7.73 -3.71 9.42
N PRO A 15 -8.15 -4.17 10.63
CA PRO A 15 -9.46 -3.84 11.17
C PRO A 15 -9.70 -2.33 11.34
N ALA A 16 -8.65 -1.53 11.52
CA ALA A 16 -8.75 -0.08 11.70
C ALA A 16 -9.19 0.65 10.41
N LEU A 17 -9.15 -0.02 9.26
CA LEU A 17 -9.45 0.57 7.95
C LEU A 17 -10.93 0.40 7.54
N ARG A 18 -11.72 -0.35 8.31
CA ARG A 18 -13.09 -0.79 7.95
C ARG A 18 -14.01 0.35 7.51
N HIS A 19 -13.94 1.49 8.19
CA HIS A 19 -14.85 2.62 7.99
C HIS A 19 -14.20 3.80 7.28
N MET A 20 -13.11 3.55 6.54
CA MET A 20 -12.40 4.63 5.86
C MET A 20 -12.97 5.00 4.50
N ARG A 21 -13.77 4.10 3.90
CA ARG A 21 -14.29 4.21 2.53
C ARG A 21 -15.66 3.53 2.40
N GLY A 22 -16.13 3.36 1.17
CA GLY A 22 -17.43 2.81 0.83
C GLY A 22 -17.59 1.31 1.13
N PRO A 23 -18.77 0.75 0.81
CA PRO A 23 -19.15 -0.61 1.20
C PRO A 23 -18.26 -1.70 0.60
N GLU A 24 -17.73 -1.51 -0.61
CA GLU A 24 -16.84 -2.49 -1.25
C GLU A 24 -15.50 -2.59 -0.53
N TRP A 25 -14.91 -1.46 -0.17
CA TRP A 25 -13.73 -1.40 0.68
C TRP A 25 -13.98 -2.04 2.04
N GLN A 26 -15.10 -1.71 2.68
CA GLN A 26 -15.48 -2.28 3.96
C GLN A 26 -15.54 -3.82 3.89
N ALA A 27 -16.19 -4.36 2.86
CA ALA A 27 -16.32 -5.80 2.66
C ALA A 27 -14.95 -6.48 2.46
N LEU A 28 -14.04 -5.86 1.71
CA LEU A 28 -12.67 -6.33 1.55
C LEU A 28 -11.93 -6.37 2.90
N VAL A 29 -11.95 -5.26 3.64
CA VAL A 29 -11.26 -5.15 4.94
C VAL A 29 -11.81 -6.15 5.95
N GLU A 30 -13.12 -6.34 6.01
CA GLU A 30 -13.74 -7.31 6.92
C GLU A 30 -13.37 -8.75 6.56
N ARG A 31 -13.35 -9.09 5.26
CA ARG A 31 -12.88 -10.40 4.80
C ARG A 31 -11.44 -10.64 5.20
N VAL A 32 -10.54 -9.71 4.89
CA VAL A 32 -9.10 -9.85 5.17
C VAL A 32 -8.82 -9.90 6.67
N ALA A 33 -9.49 -9.08 7.48
CA ALA A 33 -9.32 -9.07 8.93
C ALA A 33 -9.67 -10.41 9.60
N ALA A 34 -10.54 -11.22 8.99
CA ALA A 34 -10.92 -12.53 9.50
C ALA A 34 -9.94 -13.65 9.10
N LEU A 35 -8.99 -13.38 8.20
CA LEU A 35 -8.04 -14.36 7.69
C LEU A 35 -6.75 -14.40 8.53
N PRO A 36 -6.06 -15.55 8.59
CA PRO A 36 -4.72 -15.64 9.16
C PRO A 36 -3.75 -14.72 8.42
N GLU A 37 -2.77 -14.15 9.13
CA GLU A 37 -1.76 -13.25 8.54
C GLU A 37 -0.93 -13.90 7.41
N THR A 38 -0.84 -15.24 7.40
CA THR A 38 -0.14 -16.03 6.38
C THR A 38 -1.00 -16.37 5.16
N HIS A 39 -2.28 -15.99 5.16
CA HIS A 39 -3.17 -16.25 4.03
C HIS A 39 -2.82 -15.34 2.84
N GLU A 40 -2.93 -15.84 1.61
CA GLU A 40 -2.65 -15.11 0.36
C GLU A 40 -3.32 -13.72 0.33
N ASP A 41 -4.64 -13.65 0.51
CA ASP A 41 -5.37 -12.36 0.61
C ASP A 41 -4.85 -11.43 1.72
N SER A 42 -4.36 -11.96 2.85
CA SER A 42 -3.81 -11.12 3.93
C SER A 42 -2.45 -10.54 3.55
N LEU A 43 -1.59 -11.36 2.95
CA LEU A 43 -0.31 -10.93 2.41
C LEU A 43 -0.51 -9.90 1.29
N ALA A 44 -1.46 -10.15 0.39
CA ALA A 44 -1.81 -9.27 -0.72
C ALA A 44 -2.31 -7.90 -0.24
N PHE A 45 -3.20 -7.90 0.76
CA PHE A 45 -3.70 -6.65 1.34
C PHE A 45 -2.58 -5.88 2.06
N CYS A 46 -1.71 -6.57 2.78
CA CYS A 46 -0.55 -5.93 3.41
C CYS A 46 0.39 -5.34 2.36
N LEU A 47 0.68 -6.05 1.26
CA LEU A 47 1.50 -5.56 0.15
C LEU A 47 0.87 -4.33 -0.52
N MET A 48 -0.43 -4.36 -0.81
CA MET A 48 -1.18 -3.21 -1.31
C MET A 48 -1.02 -2.01 -0.36
N MET A 49 -1.22 -2.20 0.94
CA MET A 49 -1.12 -1.10 1.91
C MET A 49 0.32 -0.58 2.08
N ILE A 50 1.34 -1.44 1.93
CA ILE A 50 2.75 -1.02 1.90
C ILE A 50 2.99 -0.04 0.75
N ARG A 51 2.43 -0.31 -0.44
CA ARG A 51 2.51 0.56 -1.61
C ARG A 51 1.73 1.86 -1.39
N VAL A 52 0.47 1.76 -0.97
CA VAL A 52 -0.42 2.92 -0.76
C VAL A 52 0.09 3.86 0.35
N CYS A 53 0.70 3.32 1.40
CA CYS A 53 1.27 4.12 2.50
C CYS A 53 2.73 4.51 2.28
N GLU A 54 3.34 4.11 1.15
CA GLU A 54 4.76 4.29 0.86
C GLU A 54 5.67 3.84 2.03
N CYS A 55 5.36 2.68 2.65
CA CYS A 55 6.04 2.25 3.88
C CYS A 55 7.55 2.07 3.72
N LEU A 56 8.06 1.81 2.51
CA LEU A 56 9.49 1.67 2.24
C LEU A 56 10.24 3.00 2.33
N ASN A 57 9.54 4.13 2.22
CA ASN A 57 10.06 5.48 2.40
C ASN A 57 9.81 6.01 3.83
N CYS A 58 9.29 5.18 4.74
CA CYS A 58 8.93 5.59 6.09
C CYS A 58 10.16 5.63 7.01
N ASP A 59 10.55 6.83 7.43
CA ASP A 59 11.58 7.04 8.45
C ASP A 59 10.99 7.25 9.87
N LEU A 60 11.85 7.29 10.90
CA LEU A 60 11.44 7.45 12.29
C LEU A 60 10.70 8.78 12.57
N GLY A 61 11.03 9.84 11.84
CA GLY A 61 10.33 11.12 11.86
C GLY A 61 8.92 10.98 11.27
N SER A 62 8.79 10.37 10.09
CA SER A 62 7.50 10.08 9.45
C SER A 62 6.59 9.19 10.31
N TYR A 63 7.15 8.17 10.95
CA TYR A 63 6.42 7.31 11.90
C TYR A 63 5.87 8.09 13.10
N LYS A 64 6.71 8.95 13.71
CA LYS A 64 6.32 9.80 14.84
C LYS A 64 5.26 10.83 14.44
N ALA A 65 5.42 11.48 13.29
CA ALA A 65 4.46 12.44 12.77
C ALA A 65 3.10 11.78 12.49
N SER A 66 3.12 10.53 12.02
CA SER A 66 1.91 9.76 11.73
C SER A 66 1.27 9.14 12.96
N LEU A 67 1.87 9.22 14.15
CA LEU A 67 1.36 8.59 15.38
C LEU A 67 1.14 7.06 15.24
N GLY A 68 1.96 6.39 14.42
CA GLY A 68 1.94 4.95 14.21
C GLY A 68 1.16 4.45 12.98
N CYS A 69 1.35 3.16 12.64
CA CYS A 69 0.86 2.56 11.40
C CYS A 69 -0.67 2.61 11.23
N ASN A 70 -1.45 2.50 12.31
CA ASN A 70 -2.92 2.60 12.24
C ASN A 70 -3.36 3.97 11.72
N THR A 71 -2.79 5.03 12.28
CA THR A 71 -3.14 6.41 11.91
C THR A 71 -2.61 6.75 10.52
N CYS A 72 -1.39 6.32 10.19
CA CYS A 72 -0.83 6.43 8.83
C CYS A 72 -1.75 5.76 7.80
N ALA A 73 -2.09 4.49 8.02
CA ALA A 73 -2.89 3.70 7.08
C ALA A 73 -4.33 4.22 6.95
N ARG A 74 -4.95 4.67 8.05
CA ARG A 74 -6.27 5.32 7.98
C ARG A 74 -6.21 6.59 7.14
N ARG A 75 -5.18 7.42 7.32
CA ARG A 75 -4.99 8.63 6.51
C ARG A 75 -4.75 8.29 5.04
N ALA A 76 -3.85 7.35 4.75
CA ALA A 76 -3.54 6.93 3.39
C ALA A 76 -4.78 6.36 2.68
N ALA A 77 -5.51 5.46 3.33
CA ALA A 77 -6.76 4.92 2.79
C ALA A 77 -7.81 6.03 2.64
N GLY A 78 -8.12 6.78 3.69
CA GLY A 78 -9.22 7.77 3.67
C GLY A 78 -8.95 9.02 2.82
N SER A 79 -7.70 9.39 2.59
CA SER A 79 -7.32 10.57 1.79
C SER A 79 -6.74 10.23 0.42
N SER A 80 -6.66 8.94 0.05
CA SER A 80 -6.22 8.56 -1.29
C SER A 80 -7.19 9.09 -2.36
N LYS A 81 -6.62 9.67 -3.42
CA LYS A 81 -7.35 10.14 -4.60
C LYS A 81 -7.93 8.99 -5.44
N ALA A 82 -7.48 7.75 -5.20
CA ALA A 82 -7.97 6.57 -5.89
C ALA A 82 -9.42 6.27 -5.48
N THR A 83 -10.23 5.81 -6.44
CA THR A 83 -11.57 5.31 -6.15
C THR A 83 -11.49 3.96 -5.44
N ASP A 84 -12.60 3.50 -4.87
CA ASP A 84 -12.66 2.20 -4.22
C ASP A 84 -12.36 1.09 -5.23
N GLU A 85 -12.87 1.20 -6.46
CA GLU A 85 -12.61 0.25 -7.55
C GLU A 85 -11.12 0.21 -7.92
N MET A 86 -10.43 1.35 -7.96
CA MET A 86 -8.98 1.40 -8.20
C MET A 86 -8.19 0.72 -7.08
N LEU A 87 -8.62 0.86 -5.82
CA LEU A 87 -7.98 0.19 -4.69
C LEU A 87 -8.26 -1.31 -4.69
N LEU A 88 -9.46 -1.74 -5.06
CA LEU A 88 -9.78 -3.15 -5.27
C LEU A 88 -8.95 -3.74 -6.42
N ALA A 89 -8.73 -2.98 -7.50
CA ALA A 89 -7.83 -3.38 -8.58
C ALA A 89 -6.37 -3.50 -8.11
N GLU A 90 -5.89 -2.56 -7.28
CA GLU A 90 -4.55 -2.67 -6.68
C GLU A 90 -4.43 -3.87 -5.74
N PHE A 91 -5.48 -4.18 -4.98
CA PHE A 91 -5.53 -5.40 -4.17
C PHE A 91 -5.38 -6.65 -5.04
N GLU A 92 -6.09 -6.73 -6.17
CA GLU A 92 -5.99 -7.86 -7.09
C GLU A 92 -4.61 -7.95 -7.75
N ARG A 93 -3.99 -6.82 -8.10
CA ARG A 93 -2.59 -6.79 -8.57
C ARG A 93 -1.63 -7.32 -7.52
N ALA A 94 -1.74 -6.85 -6.28
CA ALA A 94 -0.93 -7.32 -5.17
C ALA A 94 -1.17 -8.81 -4.87
N ARG A 95 -2.40 -9.30 -5.06
CA ARG A 95 -2.73 -10.72 -4.91
C ARG A 95 -2.03 -11.58 -5.96
N GLU A 96 -2.03 -11.13 -7.21
CA GLU A 96 -1.30 -11.83 -8.27
C GLU A 96 0.21 -11.83 -8.01
N ASP A 97 0.79 -10.72 -7.54
CA ASP A 97 2.21 -10.67 -7.17
C ASP A 97 2.55 -11.67 -6.06
N VAL A 98 1.72 -11.74 -5.01
CA VAL A 98 1.88 -12.72 -3.92
C VAL A 98 1.74 -14.14 -4.45
N ARG A 99 0.73 -14.41 -5.28
CA ARG A 99 0.51 -15.74 -5.84
C ARG A 99 1.69 -16.20 -6.67
N ARG A 100 2.16 -15.36 -7.60
CA ARG A 100 3.34 -15.63 -8.42
C ARG A 100 4.57 -15.91 -7.56
N TYR A 101 4.79 -15.12 -6.51
CA TYR A 101 5.88 -15.37 -5.58
C TYR A 101 5.75 -16.74 -4.89
N LEU A 102 4.56 -17.09 -4.41
CA LEU A 102 4.32 -18.36 -3.73
C LEU A 102 4.43 -19.58 -4.66
N THR A 103 4.09 -19.45 -5.95
CA THR A 103 4.11 -20.56 -6.92
C THR A 103 5.45 -20.71 -7.64
N GLU A 104 6.08 -19.59 -8.00
CA GLU A 104 7.27 -19.57 -8.86
C GLU A 104 8.56 -19.18 -8.10
N GLY A 105 8.42 -18.64 -6.88
CA GLY A 105 9.55 -18.10 -6.12
C GLY A 105 10.09 -16.77 -6.66
N ILE A 106 9.40 -16.16 -7.63
CA ILE A 106 9.81 -14.92 -8.30
C ILE A 106 9.06 -13.74 -7.68
N LEU A 107 9.78 -12.77 -7.13
CA LEU A 107 9.23 -11.44 -6.85
C LEU A 107 9.16 -10.69 -8.18
N CYS A 108 7.96 -10.36 -8.65
CA CYS A 108 7.80 -9.40 -9.74
C CYS A 108 8.19 -8.03 -9.20
N ILE A 109 9.46 -7.67 -9.35
CA ILE A 109 9.88 -6.28 -9.32
C ILE A 109 9.53 -5.76 -10.72
N PRO A 110 8.50 -4.92 -10.91
CA PRO A 110 8.30 -4.29 -12.21
C PRO A 110 9.61 -3.59 -12.58
N SER A 111 10.09 -3.81 -13.79
CA SER A 111 11.26 -3.07 -14.29
C SER A 111 10.91 -1.58 -14.34
N GLU A 112 11.92 -0.70 -14.21
CA GLU A 112 11.73 0.76 -14.28
C GLU A 112 10.95 1.21 -15.53
N GLU A 113 10.97 0.41 -16.60
CA GLU A 113 10.25 0.66 -17.86
C GLU A 113 8.72 0.45 -17.80
N GLU A 114 8.19 -0.27 -16.79
CA GLU A 114 6.75 -0.58 -16.69
C GLU A 114 6.00 0.31 -15.68
N LEU A 115 6.70 1.20 -14.97
CA LEU A 115 6.07 2.18 -14.07
C LEU A 115 5.56 3.37 -14.89
N PRO A 116 4.24 3.69 -14.88
CA PRO A 116 3.79 4.93 -15.46
C PRO A 116 4.43 6.08 -14.68
N MET A 117 5.22 6.90 -15.39
CA MET A 117 5.79 8.14 -14.88
C MET A 117 4.73 8.91 -14.09
N ARG A 118 5.04 9.31 -12.85
CA ARG A 118 4.15 10.19 -12.10
C ARG A 118 4.14 11.54 -12.82
N GLU A 119 2.97 12.13 -13.06
CA GLU A 119 2.82 13.42 -13.77
C GLU A 119 3.77 14.52 -13.24
N GLU A 120 4.16 14.44 -11.96
CA GLU A 120 5.09 15.34 -11.27
C GLU A 120 6.55 15.23 -11.76
N GLU A 121 6.99 14.08 -12.28
CA GLU A 121 8.34 13.86 -12.84
C GLU A 121 8.45 14.32 -14.31
N GLU A 122 7.34 14.28 -15.04
CA GLU A 122 7.24 14.80 -16.43
C GLU A 122 7.42 16.32 -16.48
N GLU A 123 6.84 17.04 -15.51
CA GLU A 123 6.96 18.50 -15.42
C GLU A 123 8.41 18.94 -15.11
N TYR A 124 9.15 18.17 -14.30
CA TYR A 124 10.54 18.46 -13.97
C TYR A 124 11.50 18.29 -15.16
N TYR A 125 11.30 17.24 -15.98
CA TYR A 125 12.13 17.01 -17.17
C TYR A 125 11.86 18.03 -18.31
N LEU A 126 10.60 18.45 -18.48
CA LEU A 126 10.24 19.47 -19.46
C LEU A 126 10.79 20.88 -19.12
N LEU A 127 11.06 21.15 -17.84
CA LEU A 127 11.72 22.39 -17.42
C LEU A 127 13.22 22.40 -17.75
N ASP A 128 13.89 21.25 -17.67
CA ASP A 128 15.33 21.11 -17.98
C ASP A 128 15.61 21.22 -19.50
N GLU A 129 14.70 20.75 -20.35
CA GLU A 129 14.83 20.88 -21.82
C GLU A 129 14.56 22.31 -22.33
N ALA A 130 13.91 23.17 -21.55
CA ALA A 130 13.63 24.56 -21.92
C ALA A 130 14.79 25.52 -21.61
N GLU A 131 15.81 25.06 -20.86
CA GLU A 131 17.01 25.85 -20.51
C GLU A 131 18.27 25.45 -21.32
N GLY A 132 18.12 24.60 -22.35
CA GLY A 132 19.18 24.16 -23.26
C GLY A 132 19.31 24.94 -24.57
#